data_AF-A0A532DSN4-F1
#
_entry.id   AF-A0A532DSN4-F1
#
_cell.length_a   1.000
_cell.length_b   1.000
_cell.length_c   1.000
_cell.angle_alpha   90.00
_cell.angle_beta   90.00
_cell.angle_gamma   90.00
#
_symmetry.space_group_name_H-M   'P 1'
#
loop_
_entity.id
_entity.type
_entity.pdbx_description
1 polymer ?
#
loop_
_entity_poly.entity_id
_entity_poly.type
_entity_poly.pdbx_seq_one_letter_code
_entity_poly.pdbx_strand_id
1 'polypeptide(L)'
;MRIQWHVIGLLFIVLLSEITVLSAFGEKPAAPTVSRVEVVLAYHYRARKAELKQEFVQAGFSNVHFQFARMGQPPQNIGLGREVPADKAREAIRLALKYNLGVGILLPERLFPPRFITIASSNYDDTVEYPIDQATLTRLQNPELTTEAFHRLYHELTSAVIIPKGRY
;
A
#
# COMPACT_ATOMS: atom_id res chain seq x y z
N MET A 1 46.42 -48.42 -55.31
CA MET A 1 46.29 -47.00 -54.94
C MET A 1 46.33 -46.89 -53.42
N ARG A 2 47.44 -46.37 -52.89
CA ARG A 2 47.56 -45.86 -51.51
C ARG A 2 46.77 -44.56 -51.42
N ILE A 3 46.18 -44.26 -50.27
CA ILE A 3 46.15 -42.92 -49.66
C ILE A 3 45.79 -43.12 -48.17
N GLN A 4 46.80 -42.94 -47.31
CA GLN A 4 46.65 -42.60 -45.90
C GLN A 4 46.39 -41.10 -45.82
N TRP A 5 45.46 -40.63 -44.98
CA TRP A 5 45.55 -39.29 -44.40
C TRP A 5 45.28 -39.31 -42.91
N HIS A 6 46.02 -38.45 -42.25
CA HIS A 6 46.34 -38.37 -40.86
C HIS A 6 45.18 -37.94 -39.96
N VAL A 7 45.18 -38.54 -38.76
CA VAL A 7 44.86 -37.98 -37.45
C VAL A 7 44.59 -36.47 -37.43
N ILE A 8 43.40 -36.07 -36.98
CA ILE A 8 43.18 -34.80 -36.28
C ILE A 8 42.40 -35.12 -35.01
N GLY A 9 43.10 -35.14 -33.88
CA GLY A 9 42.52 -35.24 -32.55
C GLY A 9 41.82 -33.93 -32.20
N LEU A 10 40.55 -34.02 -31.83
CA LEU A 10 39.80 -32.89 -31.32
C LEU A 10 39.96 -32.87 -29.79
N LEU A 11 40.87 -32.02 -29.32
CA LEU A 11 41.11 -31.74 -27.91
C LEU A 11 39.94 -30.90 -27.37
N PHE A 12 39.04 -31.53 -26.60
CA PHE A 12 38.01 -30.82 -25.85
C PHE A 12 38.65 -30.19 -24.60
N ILE A 13 38.92 -28.90 -24.64
CA ILE A 13 39.29 -28.11 -23.45
C ILE A 13 37.99 -27.77 -22.72
N VAL A 14 37.74 -28.44 -21.60
CA VAL A 14 36.68 -28.07 -20.64
C VAL A 14 37.20 -26.91 -19.80
N LEU A 15 36.72 -25.70 -20.08
CA LEU A 15 36.88 -24.54 -19.20
C LEU A 15 35.92 -24.69 -18.02
N LEU A 16 36.46 -25.10 -16.87
CA LEU A 16 35.81 -24.97 -15.57
C LEU A 16 35.81 -23.49 -15.20
N SER A 17 34.69 -22.80 -15.42
CA SER A 17 34.44 -21.51 -14.80
C SER A 17 34.11 -21.77 -13.33
N GLU A 18 35.03 -21.42 -12.43
CA GLU A 18 34.71 -21.27 -11.01
C GLU A 18 33.70 -20.13 -10.86
N ILE A 19 32.44 -20.49 -10.60
CA ILE A 19 31.42 -19.54 -10.16
C ILE A 19 31.77 -19.22 -8.71
N THR A 20 32.54 -18.16 -8.49
CA THR A 20 32.73 -17.58 -7.16
C THR A 20 31.38 -17.01 -6.72
N VAL A 21 30.59 -17.83 -6.03
CA VAL A 21 29.38 -17.37 -5.35
C VAL A 21 29.85 -16.51 -4.18
N LEU A 22 29.89 -15.20 -4.39
CA LEU A 22 30.08 -14.24 -3.32
C LEU A 22 28.85 -14.35 -2.41
N SER A 23 29.00 -15.09 -1.31
CA SER A 23 28.00 -15.21 -0.26
C SER A 23 27.83 -13.84 0.39
N ALA A 24 26.85 -13.07 -0.09
CA ALA A 24 26.42 -11.85 0.59
C ALA A 24 25.88 -12.24 1.97
N PHE A 25 26.59 -11.81 3.01
CA PHE A 25 26.16 -11.89 4.40
C PHE A 25 24.72 -11.38 4.53
N GLY A 26 23.90 -12.12 5.28
CA GLY A 26 22.46 -11.89 5.41
C GLY A 26 22.10 -10.49 5.90
N GLU A 27 21.88 -9.58 4.96
CA GLU A 27 21.10 -8.37 5.21
C GLU A 27 19.64 -8.80 5.25
N LYS A 28 19.06 -8.88 6.46
CA LYS A 28 17.62 -9.06 6.63
C LYS A 28 16.95 -7.96 5.79
N PRO A 29 16.07 -8.30 4.83
CA PRO A 29 15.43 -7.28 4.01
C PRO A 29 14.80 -6.22 4.91
N ALA A 30 15.10 -4.95 4.66
CA ALA A 30 14.51 -3.85 5.39
C ALA A 30 12.98 -4.03 5.38
N ALA A 31 12.36 -3.96 6.57
CA ALA A 31 10.93 -4.19 6.68
C ALA A 31 10.18 -3.10 5.88
N PRO A 32 9.11 -3.45 5.14
CA PRO A 32 8.45 -2.51 4.25
C PRO A 32 7.86 -1.33 5.04
N THR A 33 7.95 -0.12 4.50
CA THR A 33 7.44 1.09 5.16
C THR A 33 5.93 1.03 5.43
N VAL A 34 5.19 0.28 4.59
CA VAL A 34 3.79 -0.09 4.80
C VAL A 34 3.68 -1.62 4.78
N SER A 35 3.14 -2.21 5.85
CA SER A 35 3.07 -3.66 6.00
C SER A 35 1.89 -4.29 5.27
N ARG A 36 0.75 -3.59 5.19
CA ARG A 36 -0.48 -4.06 4.56
C ARG A 36 -1.41 -2.90 4.21
N VAL A 37 -2.05 -3.01 3.07
CA VAL A 37 -3.13 -2.12 2.64
C VAL A 37 -4.39 -2.94 2.37
N GLU A 38 -5.49 -2.60 3.02
CA GLU A 38 -6.81 -3.16 2.74
C GLU A 38 -7.68 -2.13 2.05
N VAL A 39 -8.32 -2.53 0.96
CA VAL A 39 -9.11 -1.62 0.12
C VAL A 39 -10.42 -2.29 -0.24
N VAL A 40 -11.53 -1.62 0.05
CA VAL A 40 -12.84 -1.99 -0.50
C VAL A 40 -13.12 -1.11 -1.72
N LEU A 41 -13.40 -1.73 -2.86
CA LEU A 41 -13.73 -1.02 -4.10
C LEU A 41 -15.15 -1.31 -4.54
N ALA A 42 -15.73 -0.44 -5.37
CA ALA A 42 -17.01 -0.73 -6.02
C ALA A 42 -16.90 -1.97 -6.92
N TYR A 43 -17.98 -2.75 -7.02
CA TYR A 43 -17.97 -4.06 -7.70
C TYR A 43 -17.45 -4.03 -9.14
N HIS A 44 -17.73 -2.95 -9.87
CA HIS A 44 -17.34 -2.80 -11.28
C HIS A 44 -15.81 -2.76 -11.49
N TYR A 45 -15.02 -2.51 -10.44
CA TYR A 45 -13.55 -2.61 -10.49
C TYR A 45 -13.02 -4.05 -10.46
N ARG A 46 -13.86 -5.05 -10.13
CA ARG A 46 -13.44 -6.45 -9.97
C ARG A 46 -12.71 -7.02 -11.18
N ALA A 47 -13.17 -6.69 -12.39
CA ALA A 47 -12.55 -7.16 -13.63
C ALA A 47 -11.13 -6.60 -13.85
N ARG A 48 -10.82 -5.43 -13.28
CA ARG A 48 -9.54 -4.72 -13.42
C ARG A 48 -8.57 -4.97 -12.26
N LYS A 49 -8.80 -6.01 -11.44
CA LYS A 49 -8.02 -6.29 -10.23
C LYS A 49 -6.50 -6.36 -10.47
N ALA A 50 -6.06 -6.90 -11.60
CA ALA A 50 -4.64 -7.02 -11.93
C ALA A 50 -4.00 -5.63 -12.18
N GLU A 51 -4.64 -4.79 -13.00
CA GLU A 51 -4.23 -3.41 -13.27
C GLU A 51 -4.19 -2.58 -11.99
N LEU A 52 -5.23 -2.68 -11.15
CA LEU A 52 -5.30 -2.00 -9.87
C LEU A 52 -4.15 -2.43 -8.95
N LYS A 53 -3.86 -3.74 -8.88
CA LYS A 53 -2.73 -4.24 -8.09
C LYS A 53 -1.42 -3.64 -8.57
N GLN A 54 -1.19 -3.52 -9.88
CA GLN A 54 0.01 -2.90 -10.42
C GLN A 54 0.13 -1.42 -10.03
N GLU A 55 -0.96 -0.65 -10.11
CA GLU A 55 -0.94 0.75 -9.70
C GLU A 55 -0.65 0.92 -8.20
N PHE A 56 -1.25 0.10 -7.34
CA PHE A 56 -0.96 0.12 -5.90
C PHE A 56 0.49 -0.25 -5.61
N VAL A 57 1.06 -1.23 -6.33
CA VAL A 57 2.48 -1.58 -6.22
C VAL A 57 3.37 -0.40 -6.65
N GLN A 58 3.03 0.29 -7.73
CA GLN A 58 3.76 1.49 -8.20
C GLN A 58 3.70 2.64 -7.18
N ALA A 59 2.60 2.76 -6.43
CA ALA A 59 2.49 3.70 -5.32
C ALA A 59 3.30 3.28 -4.06
N GLY A 60 3.90 2.09 -4.07
CA GLY A 60 4.70 1.53 -2.97
C GLY A 60 3.92 0.62 -2.02
N PHE A 61 2.74 0.13 -2.43
CA PHE A 61 1.92 -0.79 -1.65
C PHE A 61 2.04 -2.22 -2.18
N SER A 62 3.12 -2.92 -1.81
CA SER A 62 3.40 -4.27 -2.29
C SER A 62 2.45 -5.34 -1.71
N ASN A 63 1.88 -5.10 -0.53
CA ASN A 63 0.95 -6.00 0.15
C ASN A 63 -0.48 -5.43 0.21
N VAL A 64 -1.13 -5.34 -0.95
CA VAL A 64 -2.51 -4.84 -1.09
C VAL A 64 -3.55 -5.98 -1.19
N HIS A 65 -4.63 -5.85 -0.43
CA HIS A 65 -5.76 -6.76 -0.42
C HIS A 65 -7.05 -6.02 -0.85
N PHE A 66 -7.59 -6.42 -1.99
CA PHE A 66 -8.85 -5.87 -2.51
C PHE A 66 -10.05 -6.72 -2.08
N GLN A 67 -11.04 -6.04 -1.51
CA GLN A 67 -12.42 -6.50 -1.40
C GLN A 67 -13.29 -5.69 -2.35
N PHE A 68 -14.44 -6.24 -2.74
CA PHE A 68 -15.38 -5.55 -3.63
C PHE A 68 -16.75 -5.51 -2.98
N ALA A 69 -17.30 -4.30 -2.81
CA ALA A 69 -18.63 -4.09 -2.27
C ALA A 69 -19.66 -4.80 -3.15
N ARG A 70 -20.53 -5.63 -2.56
CA ARG A 70 -21.56 -6.38 -3.31
C ARG A 70 -22.66 -5.48 -3.86
N MET A 71 -23.01 -4.43 -3.11
CA MET A 71 -24.01 -3.42 -3.48
C MET A 71 -23.59 -2.05 -2.94
N GLY A 72 -24.05 -0.99 -3.61
CA GLY A 72 -23.78 0.39 -3.21
C GLY A 72 -22.34 0.83 -3.46
N GLN A 73 -22.01 2.02 -2.96
CA GLN A 73 -20.66 2.56 -2.98
C GLN A 73 -19.96 2.22 -1.66
N PRO A 74 -18.66 1.88 -1.69
CA PRO A 74 -17.87 1.79 -0.46
C PRO A 74 -17.89 3.12 0.31
N PRO A 75 -17.72 3.09 1.64
CA PRO A 75 -17.65 4.31 2.45
C PRO A 75 -16.41 5.14 2.06
N GLN A 76 -16.46 6.46 2.33
CA GLN A 76 -15.36 7.39 2.03
C GLN A 76 -14.41 7.56 3.22
N ASN A 77 -14.15 6.48 3.95
CA ASN A 77 -13.28 6.49 5.12
C ASN A 77 -11.85 6.02 4.79
N ILE A 78 -10.88 6.55 5.53
CA ILE A 78 -9.48 6.11 5.47
C ILE A 78 -8.90 6.01 6.87
N GLY A 79 -8.13 4.95 7.11
CA GLY A 79 -7.45 4.69 8.38
C GLY A 79 -5.98 4.41 8.16
N LEU A 80 -5.13 4.97 9.03
CA LEU A 80 -3.68 4.88 8.94
C LEU A 80 -3.10 4.46 10.28
N GLY A 81 -2.12 3.56 10.27
CA GLY A 81 -1.30 3.27 11.44
C GLY A 81 -0.28 4.40 11.71
N ARG A 82 0.08 4.55 12.99
CA ARG A 82 0.99 5.61 13.51
C ARG A 82 2.42 5.64 12.93
N GLU A 83 2.84 4.61 12.19
CA GLU A 83 4.18 4.48 11.58
C GLU A 83 4.12 4.49 10.05
N VAL A 84 2.96 4.79 9.44
CA VAL A 84 2.85 4.99 7.98
C VAL A 84 3.55 6.30 7.58
N PRO A 85 4.53 6.30 6.66
CA PRO A 85 5.15 7.55 6.22
C PRO A 85 4.15 8.51 5.55
N ALA A 86 4.36 9.83 5.69
CA ALA A 86 3.44 10.83 5.15
C ALA A 86 3.27 10.76 3.62
N ASP A 87 4.34 10.45 2.88
CA ASP A 87 4.27 10.25 1.43
C ASP A 87 3.34 9.07 1.08
N LYS A 88 3.40 7.98 1.85
CA LYS A 88 2.52 6.81 1.68
C LYS A 88 1.09 7.08 2.12
N ALA A 89 0.88 7.85 3.17
CA ALA A 89 -0.45 8.31 3.54
C ALA A 89 -1.09 9.16 2.43
N ARG A 90 -0.33 10.07 1.82
CA ARG A 90 -0.78 10.88 0.68
C ARG A 90 -1.09 10.04 -0.56
N GLU A 91 -0.28 9.03 -0.87
CA GLU A 91 -0.59 8.08 -1.96
C GLU A 91 -1.88 7.29 -1.70
N ALA A 92 -2.13 6.88 -0.46
CA ALA A 92 -3.38 6.22 -0.09
C ALA A 92 -4.59 7.15 -0.27
N ILE A 93 -4.47 8.43 0.15
CA ILE A 93 -5.49 9.46 -0.09
C ILE A 93 -5.73 9.64 -1.60
N ARG A 94 -4.67 9.76 -2.42
CA ARG A 94 -4.77 9.90 -3.88
C ARG A 94 -5.54 8.72 -4.51
N LEU A 95 -5.22 7.49 -4.10
CA LEU A 95 -5.90 6.29 -4.60
C LEU A 95 -7.36 6.22 -4.14
N ALA A 96 -7.66 6.61 -2.90
CA ALA A 96 -9.03 6.71 -2.40
C ALA A 96 -9.85 7.74 -3.18
N LEU A 97 -9.29 8.92 -3.45
CA LEU A 97 -9.94 9.94 -4.31
C LEU A 97 -10.23 9.39 -5.71
N LYS A 98 -9.32 8.61 -6.29
CA LYS A 98 -9.46 8.02 -7.63
C LYS A 98 -10.51 6.92 -7.70
N TYR A 99 -10.62 6.08 -6.67
CA TYR A 99 -11.37 4.82 -6.74
C TYR A 99 -12.57 4.70 -5.79
N ASN A 100 -12.70 5.61 -4.82
CA ASN A 100 -13.70 5.55 -3.75
C ASN A 100 -14.54 6.83 -3.63
N LEU A 101 -14.63 7.63 -4.71
CA LEU A 101 -15.45 8.84 -4.81
C LEU A 101 -15.09 9.98 -3.84
N GLY A 102 -14.09 9.80 -2.96
CA GLY A 102 -13.71 10.81 -1.99
C GLY A 102 -13.03 10.25 -0.75
N VAL A 103 -12.59 11.16 0.12
CA VAL A 103 -12.21 10.91 1.51
C VAL A 103 -12.94 11.93 2.36
N GLY A 104 -13.98 11.50 3.06
CA GLY A 104 -14.80 12.35 3.92
C GLY A 104 -14.74 11.98 5.39
N ILE A 105 -14.08 10.86 5.72
CA ILE A 105 -14.04 10.31 7.08
C ILE A 105 -12.62 9.83 7.38
N LEU A 106 -12.09 10.19 8.54
CA LEU A 106 -10.86 9.64 9.08
C LEU A 106 -11.18 8.62 10.19
N LEU A 107 -10.37 7.56 10.26
CA LEU A 107 -10.42 6.56 11.32
C LEU A 107 -9.17 6.73 12.21
N PRO A 108 -9.30 6.79 13.54
CA PRO A 108 -8.17 7.09 14.42
C PRO A 108 -7.08 6.02 14.37
N GLU A 109 -5.82 6.45 14.43
CA GLU A 109 -4.63 5.59 14.28
C GLU A 109 -4.57 4.42 15.30
N ARG A 110 -5.18 4.61 16.47
CA ARG A 110 -5.25 3.60 17.55
C ARG A 110 -5.98 2.31 17.16
N LEU A 111 -6.75 2.33 16.07
CA LEU A 111 -7.48 1.15 15.58
C LEU A 111 -6.61 0.21 14.73
N PHE A 112 -5.40 0.64 14.36
CA PHE A 112 -4.62 -0.02 13.32
C PHE A 112 -3.24 -0.46 13.80
N PRO A 113 -2.70 -1.57 13.28
CA PRO A 113 -1.28 -1.87 13.41
C PRO A 113 -0.43 -0.72 12.86
N PRO A 114 0.80 -0.48 13.36
CA PRO A 114 1.51 0.76 13.09
C PRO A 114 1.76 1.08 11.61
N ARG A 115 1.97 0.09 10.75
CA ARG A 115 2.25 0.29 9.30
C ARG A 115 1.11 -0.16 8.39
N PHE A 116 -0.12 -0.14 8.90
CA PHE A 116 -1.31 -0.58 8.19
C PHE A 116 -2.07 0.59 7.58
N ILE A 117 -2.72 0.36 6.44
CA ILE A 117 -3.63 1.31 5.81
C ILE A 117 -4.95 0.59 5.48
N THR A 118 -6.07 1.25 5.76
CA THR A 118 -7.36 0.84 5.23
C THR A 118 -8.01 1.95 4.41
N ILE A 119 -8.65 1.58 3.31
CA ILE A 119 -9.41 2.45 2.43
C ILE A 119 -10.82 1.87 2.30
N ALA A 120 -11.82 2.67 2.63
CA ALA A 120 -13.24 2.37 2.50
C ALA A 120 -13.72 1.12 3.27
N SER A 121 -13.23 0.94 4.50
CA SER A 121 -13.66 -0.16 5.36
C SER A 121 -15.09 0.04 5.88
N SER A 122 -15.92 -0.99 5.77
CA SER A 122 -17.26 -1.03 6.39
C SER A 122 -17.27 -1.66 7.79
N ASN A 123 -16.10 -1.89 8.40
CA ASN A 123 -15.99 -2.59 9.69
C ASN A 123 -16.14 -1.66 10.90
N TYR A 124 -16.35 -0.36 10.68
CA TYR A 124 -16.36 0.66 11.71
C TYR A 124 -17.71 1.35 11.76
N ASP A 125 -18.13 1.74 12.97
CA ASP A 125 -19.37 2.47 13.21
C ASP A 125 -19.08 3.96 13.50
N ASP A 126 -20.14 4.73 13.68
CA ASP A 126 -20.08 6.19 13.84
C ASP A 126 -19.38 6.64 15.13
N THR A 127 -19.05 5.74 16.06
CA THR A 127 -18.34 6.09 17.30
C THR A 127 -16.85 6.34 17.09
N VAL A 128 -16.32 5.95 15.93
CA VAL A 128 -14.90 6.10 15.56
C VAL A 128 -14.69 6.76 14.20
N GLU A 129 -15.76 7.26 13.58
CA GLU A 129 -15.69 7.99 12.32
C GLU A 129 -15.57 9.49 12.58
N TYR A 130 -14.50 10.10 12.07
CA TYR A 130 -14.25 11.53 12.20
C TYR A 130 -14.47 12.21 10.85
N PRO A 131 -15.63 12.86 10.61
CA PRO A 131 -15.90 13.53 9.35
C PRO A 131 -14.93 14.68 9.13
N ILE A 132 -14.48 14.84 7.89
CA ILE A 132 -13.61 15.94 7.47
C ILE A 132 -14.17 16.63 6.23
N ASP A 133 -13.79 17.89 6.06
CA ASP A 133 -14.10 18.67 4.86
C ASP A 133 -12.91 18.70 3.88
N GLN A 134 -13.15 19.31 2.71
CA GLN A 134 -12.14 19.40 1.66
C GLN A 134 -10.92 20.24 2.09
N ALA A 135 -11.12 21.26 2.94
CA ALA A 135 -10.03 22.07 3.46
C ALA A 135 -9.09 21.25 4.35
N THR A 136 -9.66 20.42 5.23
CA THR A 136 -8.92 19.48 6.07
C THR A 136 -8.18 18.43 5.23
N LEU A 137 -8.85 17.85 4.23
CA LEU A 137 -8.21 16.91 3.32
C LEU A 137 -7.05 17.55 2.54
N THR A 138 -7.18 18.82 2.16
CA THR A 138 -6.10 19.57 1.49
C THR A 138 -4.90 19.78 2.42
N ARG A 139 -5.13 20.06 3.72
CA ARG A 139 -4.06 20.14 4.71
C ARG A 139 -3.29 18.82 4.84
N LEU A 140 -3.98 17.68 4.89
CA LEU A 140 -3.35 16.36 4.94
C LEU A 140 -2.54 16.01 3.68
N GLN A 141 -2.94 16.54 2.52
CA GLN A 141 -2.23 16.34 1.25
C GLN A 141 -1.02 17.26 1.07
N ASN A 142 -0.76 18.20 1.98
CA ASN A 142 0.36 19.13 1.86
C ASN A 142 1.70 18.35 1.78
N PRO A 143 2.48 18.49 0.69
CA PRO A 143 3.74 17.78 0.52
C PRO A 143 4.81 18.21 1.52
N GLU A 144 4.71 19.42 2.09
CA GLU A 144 5.66 19.97 3.05
C GLU A 144 5.51 19.37 4.47
N LEU A 145 4.46 18.58 4.72
CA LEU A 145 4.31 17.87 5.99
C LEU A 145 5.32 16.72 6.08
N THR A 146 6.21 16.80 7.08
CA THR A 146 7.01 15.66 7.53
C THR A 146 6.10 14.55 8.07
N THR A 147 6.63 13.34 8.23
CA THR A 147 5.88 12.21 8.81
C THR A 147 5.35 12.55 10.21
N GLU A 148 6.15 13.20 11.04
CA GLU A 148 5.77 13.59 12.40
C GLU A 148 4.68 14.67 12.40
N ALA A 149 4.82 15.68 11.52
CA ALA A 149 3.82 16.75 11.38
C ALA A 149 2.49 16.21 10.82
N PHE A 150 2.56 15.27 9.88
CA PHE A 150 1.39 14.60 9.33
C PHE A 150 0.64 13.83 10.42
N HIS A 151 1.33 12.97 11.20
CA HIS A 151 0.67 12.18 12.24
C HIS A 151 0.16 13.04 13.38
N ARG A 152 0.85 14.13 13.73
CA ARG A 152 0.32 15.11 14.68
C ARG A 152 -1.00 15.70 14.20
N LEU A 153 -1.06 16.16 12.96
CA LEU A 153 -2.30 16.66 12.35
C LEU A 153 -3.38 15.58 12.30
N TYR A 154 -3.04 14.36 11.88
CA TYR A 154 -3.98 13.24 11.81
C TYR A 154 -4.58 12.90 13.18
N HIS A 155 -3.74 12.88 14.21
CA HIS A 155 -4.15 12.66 15.59
C HIS A 155 -5.06 13.79 16.10
N GLU A 156 -4.71 15.06 15.86
CA GLU A 156 -5.54 16.22 16.20
C GLU A 156 -6.94 16.10 15.57
N LEU A 157 -7.01 15.70 14.30
CA LEU A 157 -8.27 15.51 13.56
C LEU A 157 -9.10 14.31 14.04
N THR A 158 -8.50 13.36 14.76
CA THR A 158 -9.13 12.10 15.19
C THR A 158 -9.15 11.90 16.71
N SER A 159 -8.98 12.98 17.48
CA SER A 159 -8.90 12.96 18.94
C SER A 159 -10.12 13.56 19.64
N ALA A 160 -10.99 14.28 18.92
CA ALA A 160 -12.21 14.83 19.51
C ALA A 160 -13.14 13.73 20.06
N VAL A 161 -13.90 14.07 21.11
CA VAL A 161 -14.94 13.17 21.62
C VAL A 161 -16.08 13.15 20.60
N ILE A 162 -16.34 11.98 20.02
CA ILE A 162 -17.51 11.79 19.17
C ILE A 162 -18.71 11.55 20.08
N ILE A 163 -19.69 12.45 20.02
CA ILE A 163 -21.00 12.21 20.64
C ILE A 163 -21.81 11.41 19.61
N PRO A 164 -22.14 10.13 19.86
CA PRO A 164 -22.91 9.34 18.92
C PRO A 164 -24.22 10.04 18.63
N LYS A 165 -24.57 10.21 17.35
CA LYS A 165 -25.91 10.66 16.98
C LYS A 165 -26.84 9.48 17.21
N GLY A 166 -27.39 9.38 18.43
CA GLY A 166 -28.34 8.34 18.79
C GLY A 166 -29.39 8.19 17.69
N ARG A 167 -29.40 7.03 17.03
CA ARG A 167 -30.49 6.63 16.14
C ARG A 167 -31.58 6.03 17.02
N TYR A 168 -32.50 6.89 17.47
CA TYR A 168 -33.82 6.47 17.94
C TYR A 168 -34.75 6.35 16.74
#